data_AF-A0A5J4NNT3-F1
#
_entry.id   AF-A0A5J4NNT3-F1
#
_cell.length_a   1.000
_cell.length_b   1.000
_cell.length_c   1.000
_cell.angle_alpha   90.00
_cell.angle_beta   90.00
_cell.angle_gamma   90.00
#
_symmetry.space_group_name_H-M   'P 1'
#
loop_
_entity.id
_entity.type
_entity.pdbx_description
1 polymer ?
#
loop_
_entity_poly.entity_id
_entity_poly.type
_entity_poly.pdbx_seq_one_letter_code
_entity_poly.pdbx_strand_id
1 'polypeptide(L)'
;MTGSPYHRLAQRLVSLIEPVRSKLAVHTLEDTFEFVELISNINVKHQIMTSFDVKSLFTNVPPDEVINIVCNYATEHMLALGIPIDELSKLLKMCTSNNQFVFNGT
;
A
#
# COMPACT_ATOMS: atom_id res chain seq x y z
N MET A 1 2.42 15.17 -4.77
CA MET A 1 1.38 15.90 -4.03
C MET A 1 2.04 16.92 -3.12
N THR A 2 2.23 18.15 -3.57
CA THR A 2 2.62 19.28 -2.73
C THR A 2 1.36 20.10 -2.43
N GLY A 3 1.09 20.42 -1.17
CA GLY A 3 -0.06 21.25 -0.76
C GLY A 3 -1.31 20.52 -0.23
N SER A 4 -1.31 19.18 -0.11
CA SER A 4 -2.39 18.49 0.62
C SER A 4 -2.31 18.83 2.12
N PRO A 5 -3.43 19.19 2.78
CA PRO A 5 -3.45 19.43 4.23
C PRO A 5 -3.01 18.20 5.03
N TYR A 6 -3.15 17.00 4.45
CA TYR A 6 -2.79 15.74 5.09
C TYR A 6 -1.35 15.28 4.81
N HIS A 7 -0.56 16.02 4.01
CA HIS A 7 0.76 15.54 3.59
C HIS A 7 1.70 15.24 4.75
N ARG A 8 1.83 16.16 5.73
CA ARG A 8 2.68 15.95 6.91
C ARG A 8 2.16 14.82 7.81
N LEU A 9 0.84 14.70 7.92
CA LEU A 9 0.21 13.60 8.67
C LEU A 9 0.52 12.26 8.00
N ALA A 10 0.34 12.15 6.69
CA ALA A 10 0.65 10.94 5.93
C ALA A 10 2.13 10.55 6.07
N GLN A 11 3.06 11.51 5.98
CA GLN A 11 4.49 11.25 6.23
C GLN A 11 4.74 10.69 7.63
N ARG A 12 4.08 11.24 8.66
CA ARG A 12 4.19 10.73 10.02
C ARG A 12 3.60 9.33 10.16
N LEU A 13 2.45 9.06 9.56
CA LEU A 13 1.80 7.75 9.57
C LEU A 13 2.66 6.69 8.88
N VAL A 14 3.33 7.03 7.77
CA VAL A 14 4.29 6.12 7.10
C VAL A 14 5.38 5.66 8.07
N SER A 15 5.97 6.58 8.82
CA SER A 15 6.99 6.22 9.83
C SER A 15 6.43 5.33 10.95
N LEU A 16 5.16 5.53 11.33
CA LEU A 16 4.51 4.71 12.38
C LEU A 16 4.23 3.28 11.90
N ILE A 17 3.78 3.12 10.66
CA ILE A 17 3.40 1.81 10.10
C ILE A 17 4.59 1.07 9.46
N GLU A 18 5.79 1.65 9.48
CA GLU A 18 7.01 1.07 8.94
C GLU A 18 7.31 -0.37 9.44
N PRO A 19 7.08 -0.72 10.72
CA PRO A 19 7.23 -2.11 11.18
C PRO A 19 6.28 -3.07 10.47
N VAL A 20 5.07 -2.63 10.12
CA VAL A 20 4.12 -3.42 9.33
C VAL A 20 4.61 -3.54 7.89
N ARG A 21 5.01 -2.41 7.27
CA ARG A 21 5.49 -2.36 5.89
C ARG A 21 6.69 -3.29 5.68
N SER A 22 7.71 -3.19 6.53
CA SER A 22 8.93 -3.99 6.42
C SER A 22 8.67 -5.50 6.52
N LYS A 23 7.63 -5.91 7.25
CA LYS A 23 7.25 -7.32 7.39
C LYS A 23 6.46 -7.84 6.21
N LEU A 24 5.60 -7.02 5.62
CA LEU A 24 4.82 -7.37 4.42
C LEU A 24 5.62 -7.21 3.11
N ALA A 25 6.72 -6.44 3.13
CA ALA A 25 7.58 -6.19 1.98
C ALA A 25 8.21 -7.46 1.38
N VAL A 26 8.23 -8.59 2.10
CA VAL A 26 8.68 -9.88 1.56
C VAL A 26 7.83 -10.38 0.39
N HIS A 27 6.63 -9.82 0.19
CA HIS A 27 5.74 -10.11 -0.93
C HIS A 27 5.77 -9.02 -2.01
N THR A 28 6.77 -8.14 -1.99
CA THR A 28 6.96 -7.08 -2.98
C THR A 28 8.20 -7.36 -3.81
N LEU A 29 8.18 -6.90 -5.06
CA LEU A 29 9.34 -6.89 -5.94
C LEU A 29 9.92 -5.48 -5.95
N GLU A 30 11.24 -5.38 -5.99
CA GLU A 30 11.95 -4.11 -6.07
C GLU A 30 11.71 -3.47 -7.43
N ASP A 31 11.81 -4.25 -8.50
CA ASP A 31 11.64 -3.77 -9.87
C ASP A 31 11.20 -4.86 -10.86
N THR A 32 11.12 -4.48 -12.14
CA THR A 32 10.74 -5.39 -13.23
C THR A 32 11.87 -6.38 -13.60
N PHE A 33 13.12 -6.07 -13.29
CA PHE A 33 14.24 -6.98 -13.57
C PHE A 33 14.21 -8.17 -12.62
N GLU A 34 13.94 -7.94 -11.33
CA GLU A 34 13.72 -9.01 -10.35
C GLU A 34 12.55 -9.92 -10.78
N PHE A 35 11.45 -9.32 -11.25
CA PHE A 35 10.33 -10.09 -11.80
C PHE A 35 10.74 -10.99 -12.97
N VAL A 36 11.50 -10.45 -13.94
CA VAL A 36 11.97 -11.21 -15.11
C VAL A 36 12.88 -12.36 -14.69
N GLU A 37 13.79 -12.13 -13.75
CA GLU A 37 14.68 -13.16 -13.22
C GLU A 37 13.88 -14.29 -12.55
N LEU A 38 12.91 -13.95 -11.70
CA LEU A 38 12.05 -14.92 -11.01
C LEU A 38 11.28 -15.83 -11.97
N ILE A 39 10.75 -15.27 -13.07
CA ILE A 39 9.93 -16.04 -14.02
C ILE A 39 10.76 -16.77 -15.09
N SER A 40 12.05 -16.43 -15.25
CA SER A 40 12.90 -16.93 -16.34
C SER A 40 13.03 -18.46 -16.39
N ASN A 41 12.92 -19.11 -15.23
CA ASN A 41 13.09 -20.56 -15.07
C ASN A 41 11.76 -21.33 -14.99
N ILE A 42 10.62 -20.65 -15.13
CA ILE A 42 9.30 -21.31 -15.07
C ILE A 42 9.09 -22.13 -16.35
N ASN A 43 8.84 -23.44 -16.20
CA ASN A 43 8.50 -24.30 -17.32
C ASN A 43 7.05 -24.08 -17.78
N VAL A 44 6.88 -23.38 -18.89
CA VAL A 44 5.58 -23.05 -19.48
C VAL A 44 5.08 -24.07 -20.51
N LYS A 45 5.73 -25.24 -20.63
CA LYS A 45 5.31 -26.26 -21.60
C LYS A 45 3.89 -26.75 -21.29
N HIS A 46 3.03 -26.78 -22.32
CA HIS A 46 1.61 -27.12 -22.24
C HIS A 46 0.76 -26.19 -21.34
N GLN A 47 1.21 -24.95 -21.13
CA GLN A 47 0.42 -23.92 -20.44
C GLN A 47 -0.26 -23.00 -21.46
N ILE A 48 -1.32 -22.31 -21.00
CA ILE A 48 -2.05 -21.32 -21.80
C ILE A 48 -1.62 -19.93 -21.34
N MET A 49 -1.13 -19.11 -22.27
CA MET A 49 -0.89 -17.70 -22.01
C MET A 49 -2.20 -16.93 -22.15
N THR A 50 -2.61 -16.24 -21.09
CA THR A 50 -3.75 -15.31 -21.12
C THR A 50 -3.23 -13.90 -20.88
N SER A 51 -3.62 -12.97 -21.73
CA SER A 51 -3.38 -11.54 -21.54
C SER A 51 -4.68 -10.89 -21.10
N PHE A 52 -4.63 -10.12 -20.01
CA PHE A 52 -5.74 -9.34 -19.51
C PHE A 52 -5.51 -7.87 -19.83
N ASP A 53 -6.50 -7.22 -20.43
CA ASP A 53 -6.44 -5.78 -20.63
C ASP A 53 -6.75 -5.05 -19.31
N VAL A 54 -5.93 -4.05 -18.98
CA VAL A 54 -6.06 -3.30 -17.73
C VAL A 54 -6.99 -2.12 -17.96
N LYS A 55 -8.17 -2.18 -17.33
CA LYS A 55 -9.15 -1.08 -17.36
C LYS A 55 -8.64 0.21 -16.71
N SER A 56 -7.64 0.11 -15.83
CA SER A 56 -7.05 1.23 -15.10
C SER A 56 -5.57 0.95 -14.84
N LEU A 57 -4.71 1.95 -15.04
CA LEU A 57 -3.29 1.92 -14.67
C LEU A 57 -3.07 2.01 -13.16
N PHE A 58 -4.10 2.41 -12.42
CA PHE A 58 -4.08 2.40 -10.96
C PHE A 58 -4.81 1.15 -10.46
N THR A 59 -4.16 0.42 -9.58
CA THR A 59 -4.75 -0.71 -8.87
C THR A 59 -5.91 -0.20 -8.00
N ASN A 60 -7.10 -0.76 -8.18
CA ASN A 60 -8.27 -0.43 -7.38
C ASN A 60 -8.21 -1.13 -6.01
N VAL A 61 -7.15 -0.84 -5.24
CA VAL A 61 -6.94 -1.44 -3.93
C VAL A 61 -7.97 -0.89 -2.95
N PRO A 62 -8.80 -1.73 -2.30
CA PRO A 62 -9.79 -1.26 -1.34
C PRO A 62 -9.10 -0.63 -0.11
N PRO A 63 -9.23 0.69 0.14
CA PRO A 63 -8.49 1.34 1.22
C PRO A 63 -8.86 0.80 2.61
N ASP A 64 -10.13 0.51 2.84
CA ASP A 64 -10.59 -0.04 4.12
C ASP A 64 -9.99 -1.42 4.43
N GLU A 65 -9.79 -2.26 3.41
CA GLU A 65 -9.16 -3.57 3.57
C GLU A 65 -7.70 -3.43 4.01
N VAL A 66 -6.95 -2.54 3.35
CA VAL A 66 -5.55 -2.26 3.70
C VAL A 66 -5.43 -1.69 5.12
N ILE A 67 -6.33 -0.77 5.49
CA ILE A 67 -6.34 -0.18 6.83
C ILE A 67 -6.61 -1.26 7.89
N ASN A 68 -7.53 -2.17 7.63
CA ASN A 68 -7.81 -3.29 8.53
C ASN A 68 -6.60 -4.23 8.67
N ILE A 69 -5.92 -4.55 7.56
CA ILE A 69 -4.68 -5.35 7.60
C ILE A 69 -3.63 -4.70 8.50
N VAL A 70 -3.40 -3.38 8.34
CA VAL A 70 -2.44 -2.63 9.17
C VAL A 70 -2.84 -2.64 10.64
N CYS A 71 -4.12 -2.40 10.95
CA CYS A 71 -4.61 -2.34 12.33
C CYS A 71 -4.58 -3.71 13.01
N ASN A 72 -4.96 -4.77 12.29
CA ASN A 72 -4.93 -6.15 12.80
C ASN A 72 -3.49 -6.56 13.09
N TYR A 73 -2.58 -6.34 12.14
CA TYR A 73 -1.16 -6.64 12.32
C TYR A 73 -0.57 -5.89 13.53
N ALA A 74 -0.87 -4.60 13.66
CA ALA A 74 -0.39 -3.81 14.79
C ALA A 74 -0.92 -4.32 16.15
N THR A 75 -2.17 -4.80 16.17
CA THR A 75 -2.81 -5.35 17.37
C THR A 75 -2.24 -6.72 17.73
N GLU A 76 -2.19 -7.64 16.76
CA GLU A 76 -1.69 -9.01 16.94
C GLU A 76 -0.23 -9.04 17.41
N HIS A 77 0.58 -8.10 16.92
CA HIS A 77 1.99 -8.00 17.27
C HIS A 77 2.29 -6.97 18.38
N MET A 78 1.27 -6.40 19.02
CA MET A 78 1.40 -5.43 20.12
C MET A 78 2.39 -4.30 19.79
N LEU A 79 2.31 -3.74 18.59
CA LEU A 79 3.23 -2.70 18.15
C LEU A 79 3.08 -1.44 19.00
N ALA A 80 4.21 -0.92 19.50
CA ALA A 80 4.26 0.33 20.24
C ALA A 80 4.20 1.53 19.28
N LEU A 81 2.99 1.84 18.77
CA LEU A 81 2.77 2.92 17.80
C LEU A 81 2.66 4.31 18.45
N GLY A 82 2.55 4.38 19.78
CA GLY A 82 2.37 5.65 20.51
C GLY A 82 1.01 6.32 20.30
N ILE A 83 0.09 5.65 19.59
CA ILE A 83 -1.31 6.05 19.42
C ILE A 83 -2.23 4.83 19.53
N PRO A 84 -3.49 5.01 19.98
CA PRO A 84 -4.50 3.97 19.94
C PRO A 84 -4.78 3.47 18.51
N ILE A 85 -5.14 2.18 18.38
CA ILE A 85 -5.41 1.55 17.07
C ILE A 85 -6.63 2.16 16.37
N ASP A 86 -7.66 2.55 17.12
CA ASP A 86 -8.84 3.22 16.58
C ASP A 86 -8.49 4.61 16.02
N GLU A 87 -7.58 5.34 16.67
CA GLU A 87 -7.04 6.61 16.16
C GLU A 87 -6.17 6.39 14.92
N LEU A 88 -5.30 5.36 14.91
CA LEU A 88 -4.55 4.98 13.71
C LEU A 88 -5.48 4.73 12.51
N SER A 89 -6.55 3.95 12.72
CA SER A 89 -7.54 3.65 11.68
C SER A 89 -8.19 4.92 11.13
N LYS A 90 -8.64 5.82 12.01
CA LYS A 90 -9.23 7.11 11.62
C LYS A 90 -8.25 7.96 10.81
N LEU A 91 -7.02 8.10 11.28
CA LEU A 91 -5.99 8.92 10.62
C LEU A 91 -5.61 8.35 9.24
N LEU A 92 -5.48 7.03 9.12
CA LEU A 92 -5.24 6.38 7.83
C LEU A 92 -6.40 6.62 6.86
N LYS A 93 -7.65 6.48 7.31
CA LYS A 93 -8.85 6.76 6.49
C LYS A 93 -8.88 8.22 6.03
N MET A 94 -8.55 9.16 6.91
CA MET A 94 -8.47 10.58 6.54
C MET A 94 -7.44 10.82 5.44
N CYS A 95 -6.26 10.20 5.54
CA CYS A 95 -5.20 10.34 4.55
C CYS A 95 -5.48 9.64 3.21
N THR A 96 -6.34 8.62 3.16
CA THR A 96 -6.61 7.85 1.94
C THR A 96 -7.92 8.25 1.25
N SER A 97 -8.93 8.72 2.00
CA SER A 97 -10.26 9.07 1.46
C SER A 97 -10.42 10.56 1.12
N ASN A 98 -9.71 11.46 1.80
CA ASN A 98 -9.87 12.92 1.62
C ASN A 98 -8.75 13.54 0.77
N ASN A 99 -8.31 12.82 -0.27
CA ASN A 99 -7.26 13.30 -1.14
C ASN A 99 -7.80 14.36 -2.10
N GLN A 100 -7.55 15.63 -1.76
CA GLN A 100 -7.72 16.74 -2.70
C GLN A 100 -6.51 16.78 -3.62
N PHE A 101 -6.75 16.51 -4.90
CA PHE A 101 -5.76 16.67 -5.96
C PHE A 101 -6.13 17.92 -6.76
N VAL A 102 -5.20 18.85 -6.85
CA VAL A 102 -5.32 20.04 -7.70
C VAL A 102 -4.30 19.89 -8.81
N PHE A 103 -4.77 19.94 -10.05
CA PHE A 103 -3.92 19.88 -11.24
C PHE A 103 -4.01 21.23 -11.96
N ASN A 104 -2.86 21.87 -12.20
CA ASN A 104 -2.78 23.20 -12.82
C ASN A 104 -3.54 24.33 -12.08
N GLY A 105 -3.80 24.19 -10.78
CA GLY A 105 -4.49 25.24 -10.01
C GLY A 105 -5.99 25.35 -10.29
N THR A 106 -6.57 24.37 -10.99
CA THR A 106 -8.01 24.23 -11.25
C THR A 106 -8.55 22.91 -10.70
#